data_AF-A0A968FQS6-F1
#
_entry.id   AF-A0A968FQS6-F1
#
_cell.length_a   1.000
_cell.length_b   1.000
_cell.length_c   1.000
_cell.angle_alpha   90.00
_cell.angle_beta   90.00
_cell.angle_gamma   90.00
#
_symmetry.space_group_name_H-M   'P 1'
#
loop_
_entity.id
_entity.type
_entity.pdbx_description
1 polymer ?
#
loop_
_entity_poly.entity_id
_entity_poly.type
_entity_poly.pdbx_seq_one_letter_code
_entity_poly.pdbx_strand_id
1 'polypeptide(L)'
;ETFIHLTRDPELAQSLDIPVNTLEGYLFPETYHFSRYTSERKIIQTMLDTFVQRAARPKHLKRAEELNMSFHEIVTLASLIE
;
A
#
# COMPACT_ATOMS: atom_id res chain seq x y z
N GLU A 1 -3.45 7.77 18.58
CA GLU A 1 -2.45 7.26 17.59
C GLU A 1 -2.84 5.91 16.96
N THR A 2 -4.12 5.54 16.92
CA THR A 2 -4.60 4.24 16.43
C THR A 2 -4.23 3.96 14.97
N PHE A 3 -4.31 4.97 14.10
CA PHE A 3 -3.98 4.82 12.67
C PHE A 3 -2.52 4.37 12.45
N ILE A 4 -1.55 5.07 13.04
CA ILE A 4 -0.12 4.76 12.89
C ILE A 4 0.23 3.40 13.50
N HIS A 5 -0.43 3.02 14.59
CA HIS A 5 -0.26 1.70 15.17
C HIS A 5 -0.73 0.60 14.20
N LEU A 6 -1.91 0.78 13.60
CA LEU A 6 -2.46 -0.18 12.64
C LEU A 6 -1.60 -0.31 11.37
N THR A 7 -0.95 0.76 10.90
CA THR A 7 -0.09 0.66 9.71
C THR A 7 1.20 -0.12 9.95
N ARG A 8 1.60 -0.29 11.22
CA ARG A 8 2.76 -1.08 11.65
C ARG A 8 2.40 -2.46 12.18
N ASP A 9 1.11 -2.81 12.14
CA ASP A 9 0.59 -4.07 12.62
C ASP A 9 0.76 -5.16 11.54
N PRO A 10 1.63 -6.17 11.75
CA PRO A 10 1.83 -7.24 10.80
C PRO A 10 0.59 -8.14 10.66
N GLU A 11 -0.28 -8.22 11.68
CA GLU A 11 -1.53 -8.98 11.59
C GLU A 11 -2.49 -8.32 10.59
N LEU A 12 -2.53 -6.99 10.55
CA LEU A 12 -3.32 -6.26 9.57
C LEU A 12 -2.79 -6.51 8.15
N ALA A 13 -1.48 -6.39 7.94
CA ALA A 13 -0.88 -6.62 6.61
C ALA A 13 -1.14 -8.05 6.11
N GLN A 14 -0.99 -9.05 6.97
CA GLN A 14 -1.31 -10.45 6.66
C GLN A 14 -2.80 -10.66 6.36
N SER A 15 -3.70 -10.02 7.12
CA SER A 15 -5.15 -10.11 6.86
C SER A 15 -5.56 -9.53 5.50
N LEU A 16 -4.67 -8.75 4.88
CA LEU A 16 -4.86 -8.11 3.58
C LEU A 16 -4.04 -8.77 2.46
N ASP A 17 -3.45 -9.95 2.72
CA ASP A 17 -2.64 -10.72 1.76
C ASP A 17 -1.40 -9.96 1.25
N ILE A 18 -0.85 -9.05 2.07
CA ILE A 18 0.37 -8.32 1.73
C ILE A 18 1.54 -8.93 2.54
N PRO A 19 2.55 -9.53 1.88
CA PRO A 19 3.65 -10.22 2.55
C PRO A 19 4.71 -9.23 3.07
N VAL A 20 4.28 -8.25 3.87
CA VAL A 20 5.13 -7.21 4.45
C VAL A 20 4.85 -7.06 5.94
N ASN A 21 5.88 -6.66 6.69
CA ASN A 21 5.75 -6.44 8.14
C ASN A 21 5.05 -5.11 8.47
N THR A 22 5.03 -4.17 7.53
CA THR A 22 4.46 -2.82 7.69
C THR A 22 3.85 -2.34 6.39
N LEU A 23 2.79 -1.55 6.46
CA LEU A 23 2.14 -0.93 5.29
C LEU A 23 2.83 0.35 4.80
N GLU A 24 4.04 0.63 5.29
CA GLU A 24 4.85 1.77 4.86
C GLU A 24 5.22 1.64 3.37
N GLY A 25 5.00 2.71 2.61
CA GLY A 25 5.17 2.70 1.15
C GLY A 25 4.02 2.07 0.35
N TYR A 26 3.03 1.44 1.03
CA TYR A 26 1.87 0.81 0.39
C TYR A 26 0.59 1.67 0.46
N LEU A 27 0.58 2.75 1.25
CA LEU A 27 -0.55 3.68 1.32
C LEU A 27 -0.38 4.75 0.24
N PHE A 28 -1.26 4.75 -0.76
CA PHE A 28 -1.13 5.68 -1.88
C PHE A 28 -1.44 7.13 -1.44
N PRO A 29 -0.60 8.13 -1.77
CA PRO A 29 -0.80 9.51 -1.34
C PRO A 29 -1.74 10.25 -2.30
N GLU A 30 -3.04 10.00 -2.20
CA GLU A 30 -4.09 10.77 -2.91
C GLU A 30 -4.99 11.56 -1.95
N THR A 31 -5.80 12.45 -2.50
CA THR A 31 -6.83 13.16 -1.74
C THR A 31 -8.02 12.23 -1.50
N TYR A 32 -8.21 11.81 -0.25
CA TYR A 32 -9.32 10.96 0.16
C TYR A 32 -10.43 11.75 0.85
N HIS A 33 -11.67 11.34 0.61
CA HIS A 33 -12.86 11.89 1.27
C HIS A 33 -13.50 10.80 2.13
N PHE A 34 -13.50 11.00 3.45
CA PHE A 34 -14.08 10.07 4.41
C PHE A 34 -15.16 10.74 5.24
N SER A 35 -16.18 9.97 5.64
CA SER A 35 -17.11 10.44 6.67
C SER A 35 -16.41 10.53 8.03
N ARG A 36 -16.90 11.38 8.93
CA ARG A 36 -16.36 11.52 10.29
C ARG A 36 -16.37 10.22 11.12
N TYR A 37 -17.23 9.27 10.78
CA TYR A 37 -17.40 8.00 11.49
C TYR A 37 -16.70 6.84 10.79
N THR A 38 -15.89 7.12 9.78
CA THR A 38 -15.12 6.09 9.06
C THR A 38 -14.02 5.57 9.97
N SER A 39 -13.95 4.25 10.16
CA SER A 39 -12.90 3.64 10.98
C SER A 39 -11.54 3.73 10.31
N GLU A 40 -10.48 3.78 11.12
CA GLU A 40 -9.08 3.82 10.67
C GLU A 40 -8.76 2.60 9.80
N ARG A 41 -9.28 1.42 10.14
CA ARG A 41 -9.14 0.20 9.33
C ARG A 41 -9.73 0.40 7.93
N LYS A 42 -10.90 1.05 7.81
CA LYS A 42 -11.53 1.30 6.50
C LYS A 42 -10.78 2.36 5.69
N ILE A 43 -10.18 3.34 6.37
CA ILE A 43 -9.29 4.32 5.74
C ILE A 43 -8.07 3.60 5.16
N ILE A 44 -7.37 2.80 5.96
CA ILE A 44 -6.20 2.01 5.54
C ILE A 44 -6.54 1.12 4.35
N GLN A 45 -7.65 0.38 4.42
CA GLN A 45 -8.12 -0.45 3.31
C GLN A 45 -8.30 0.36 2.02
N THR A 46 -8.97 1.51 2.10
CA THR A 46 -9.22 2.37 0.93
C THR A 46 -7.92 2.85 0.30
N MET A 47 -6.93 3.22 1.12
CA MET A 47 -5.61 3.66 0.63
C MET A 47 -4.85 2.51 -0.04
N LEU A 48 -4.91 1.30 0.51
CA LEU A 48 -4.32 0.10 -0.08
C LEU A 48 -5.01 -0.32 -1.38
N ASP A 49 -6.33 -0.28 -1.42
CA ASP A 49 -7.09 -0.58 -2.64
C ASP A 49 -6.70 0.39 -3.77
N THR A 50 -6.54 1.66 -3.43
CA THR A 50 -6.06 2.69 -4.36
C THR A 50 -4.65 2.38 -4.83
N PHE A 51 -3.76 1.99 -3.93
CA PHE A 51 -2.40 1.59 -4.26
C PHE A 51 -2.39 0.41 -5.24
N VAL A 52 -3.17 -0.65 -5.00
CA VAL A 52 -3.27 -1.80 -5.92
C VAL A 52 -3.80 -1.34 -7.29
N GLN A 53 -4.83 -0.50 -7.33
CA GLN A 53 -5.40 0.02 -8.59
C GLN A 53 -4.44 0.93 -9.39
N ARG A 54 -3.53 1.63 -8.70
CA ARG A 54 -2.60 2.59 -9.30
C ARG A 54 -1.26 1.94 -9.64
N ALA A 55 -0.66 1.25 -8.67
CA ALA A 55 0.68 0.66 -8.73
C ALA A 55 0.68 -0.76 -9.32
N ALA A 56 -0.30 -1.62 -9.00
CA ALA A 56 -0.36 -2.99 -9.53
C ALA A 56 -1.05 -3.09 -10.90
N ARG A 57 -1.04 -2.02 -11.69
CA ARG A 57 -1.56 -2.05 -13.06
C ARG A 57 -0.74 -3.04 -13.90
N PRO A 58 -1.36 -3.76 -14.85
CA PRO A 58 -0.66 -4.76 -15.68
C PRO A 58 0.62 -4.25 -16.35
N LYS A 59 0.67 -2.96 -16.72
CA LYS A 59 1.86 -2.33 -17.30
C LYS A 59 3.06 -2.25 -16.32
N HIS A 60 2.81 -2.05 -15.02
CA HIS A 60 3.86 -1.99 -14.00
C HIS A 60 4.31 -3.40 -13.63
N LEU A 61 3.38 -4.35 -13.54
CA LEU A 61 3.70 -5.76 -13.31
C LEU A 61 4.56 -6.33 -14.43
N LYS A 62 4.20 -6.06 -15.69
CA LYS A 62 5.01 -6.48 -16.84
C LYS A 62 6.41 -5.86 -16.82
N ARG A 63 6.52 -4.59 -16.40
CA ARG A 63 7.81 -3.92 -16.24
C ARG A 63 8.63 -4.50 -15.09
N ALA A 64 7.98 -4.96 -14.03
CA ALA A 64 8.62 -5.66 -12.91
C ALA A 64 9.25 -6.98 -13.37
N GLU A 65 8.50 -7.76 -14.14
CA GLU A 65 8.98 -9.01 -14.75
C GLU A 65 10.15 -8.74 -15.70
N GLU A 66 10.08 -7.71 -16.54
CA GLU A 66 11.18 -7.30 -17.44
C GLU A 66 12.46 -6.91 -16.68
N LEU A 67 12.32 -6.40 -15.46
CA LEU A 67 13.44 -5.95 -14.62
C LEU A 67 13.93 -7.03 -13.65
N ASN A 68 13.31 -8.23 -13.62
CA ASN A 68 13.55 -9.27 -12.61
C ASN A 68 13.48 -8.75 -11.17
N MET A 69 12.63 -7.75 -10.91
CA MET A 69 12.46 -7.14 -9.61
C MET A 69 11.14 -7.58 -9.00
N SER A 70 11.13 -7.82 -7.68
CA SER A 70 9.89 -8.02 -6.95
C SER A 70 9.08 -6.71 -6.91
N PHE A 71 7.76 -6.85 -6.75
CA PHE A 71 6.89 -5.68 -6.60
C PHE A 71 7.28 -4.83 -5.37
N HIS A 72 7.74 -5.46 -4.28
CA HIS A 72 8.23 -4.73 -3.10
C HIS A 72 9.46 -3.87 -3.42
N GLU A 73 10.44 -4.40 -4.15
CA GLU A 73 11.66 -3.65 -4.53
C GLU A 73 11.33 -2.43 -5.40
N ILE A 74 10.34 -2.55 -6.28
CA ILE A 74 9.87 -1.42 -7.11
C ILE A 74 9.26 -0.33 -6.25
N VAL A 75 8.49 -0.68 -5.23
CA VAL A 75 7.90 0.27 -4.29
C VAL A 75 9.00 0.98 -3.49
N THR A 76 10.00 0.24 -3.03
CA THR A 76 11.18 0.82 -2.37
C THR A 76 11.91 1.78 -3.29
N LEU A 77 12.16 1.42 -4.54
CA LEU A 77 12.81 2.30 -5.51
C LEU A 77 11.96 3.54 -5.84
N ALA A 78 10.65 3.39 -5.96
CA ALA A 78 9.75 4.52 -6.20
C ALA A 78 9.81 5.53 -5.05
N SER A 79 9.95 5.07 -3.80
CA SER A 79 10.09 5.94 -2.62
C SER A 79 11.39 6.75 -2.58
N LEU A 80 12.42 6.35 -3.34
CA LEU A 80 13.69 7.09 -3.42
C LEU A 80 13.65 8.24 -4.44
N ILE A 81 12.72 8.20 -5.39
CA ILE A 81 12.61 9.19 -6.47
C ILE A 81 11.65 10.33 -6.08
N GLU A 82 10.81 10.13 -5.06
CA GLU A 82 9.84 11.10 -4.53
C GLU A 82 10.49 12.38 -3.97
#